data_AF-A0AAV8XEU1-F1
#
_entry.id   AF-A0AAV8XEU1-F1
#
_cell.length_a   1.000
_cell.length_b   1.000
_cell.length_c   1.000
_cell.angle_alpha   90.00
_cell.angle_beta   90.00
_cell.angle_gamma   90.00
#
_symmetry.space_group_name_H-M   'P 1'
#
loop_
_entity.id
_entity.type
_entity.pdbx_description
1 polymer ?
#
loop_
_entity_poly.entity_id
_entity_poly.type
_entity_poly.pdbx_seq_one_letter_code
_entity_poly.pdbx_strand_id
1 'polypeptide(L)'
;MGIPPNIATEALFCTGNKSLDHAVNYVFNSQEYEQETNDITVKREPDGPGGMVDNSGDETVGEEVNYKMTFVVNTSLKMGVGKIAAQVAHACLGLYREMLEQNKEEDLSSWEYTGEKKLC
;
A
#
# COMPACT_ATOMS: atom_id res chain seq x y z
N MET A 1 -22.87 0.69 -16.52
CA MET A 1 -21.46 0.72 -16.10
C MET A 1 -21.45 0.25 -14.66
N GLY A 2 -20.94 -0.95 -14.40
CA GLY A 2 -20.86 -1.53 -13.05
C GLY A 2 -19.41 -1.80 -12.69
N ILE A 3 -19.11 -1.84 -11.40
CA ILE A 3 -17.79 -2.22 -10.90
C ILE A 3 -17.53 -3.67 -11.30
N PRO A 4 -16.41 -3.99 -11.98
CA PRO A 4 -16.14 -5.35 -12.39
C PRO A 4 -15.85 -6.23 -11.15
N PRO A 5 -16.21 -7.54 -11.21
CA PRO A 5 -16.26 -8.40 -10.02
C PRO A 5 -14.91 -8.62 -9.35
N ASN A 6 -13.81 -8.55 -10.09
CA ASN A 6 -12.46 -8.59 -9.54
C ASN A 6 -12.18 -7.38 -8.63
N ILE A 7 -12.49 -6.17 -9.10
CA ILE A 7 -12.29 -4.92 -8.35
C ILE A 7 -13.19 -4.88 -7.11
N ALA A 8 -14.43 -5.36 -7.22
CA ALA A 8 -15.33 -5.45 -6.07
C ALA A 8 -14.81 -6.43 -5.00
N THR A 9 -14.25 -7.57 -5.42
CA THR A 9 -13.68 -8.57 -4.49
C THR A 9 -12.44 -8.03 -3.80
N GLU A 10 -11.57 -7.36 -4.54
CA GLU A 10 -10.37 -6.70 -4.02
C GLU A 10 -10.74 -5.61 -3.01
N ALA A 11 -11.69 -4.74 -3.35
CA ALA A 11 -12.14 -3.68 -2.46
C ALA A 11 -12.77 -4.19 -1.15
N LEU A 12 -13.53 -5.29 -1.21
CA LEU A 12 -14.07 -5.93 -0.01
C LEU A 12 -12.96 -6.53 0.87
N PHE A 13 -11.96 -7.14 0.25
CA PHE A 13 -10.80 -7.68 0.96
C PHE A 13 -9.98 -6.56 1.63
N CYS A 14 -9.63 -5.52 0.88
CA CYS A 14 -8.82 -4.38 1.35
C CYS A 14 -9.52 -3.58 2.46
N THR A 15 -10.85 -3.48 2.41
CA THR A 15 -11.64 -2.79 3.45
C THR A 15 -12.06 -3.68 4.61
N GLY A 16 -11.63 -4.95 4.64
CA GLY A 16 -11.92 -5.89 5.71
C GLY A 16 -13.41 -6.21 5.86
N ASN A 17 -14.18 -6.14 4.77
CA ASN A 17 -15.63 -6.33 4.74
C ASN A 17 -16.41 -5.44 5.73
N LYS A 18 -15.90 -4.27 6.09
CA LYS A 18 -16.52 -3.37 7.10
C LYS A 18 -17.90 -2.87 6.67
N SER A 19 -18.04 -2.38 5.44
CA SER A 19 -19.32 -1.97 4.86
C SER A 19 -19.23 -1.87 3.34
N LEU A 20 -20.40 -1.88 2.67
CA LEU A 20 -20.49 -1.65 1.24
C LEU A 20 -19.94 -0.26 0.86
N ASP A 21 -20.30 0.78 1.61
CA ASP A 21 -19.86 2.14 1.34
C ASP A 21 -18.34 2.30 1.43
N HIS A 22 -17.68 1.60 2.37
CA HIS A 22 -16.23 1.57 2.45
C HIS A 22 -15.60 0.93 1.21
N ALA A 23 -16.09 -0.24 0.79
CA ALA A 23 -15.60 -0.92 -0.40
C ALA A 23 -15.84 -0.07 -1.66
N VAL A 24 -16.99 0.58 -1.77
CA VAL A 24 -17.32 1.46 -2.89
C VAL A 24 -16.41 2.69 -2.94
N ASN A 25 -16.19 3.36 -1.81
CA ASN A 25 -15.26 4.48 -1.71
C ASN A 25 -13.83 4.07 -2.04
N TYR A 26 -13.40 2.88 -1.62
CA TYR A 26 -12.09 2.34 -1.99
C TYR A 26 -11.96 2.16 -3.50
N VAL A 27 -12.97 1.62 -4.19
CA VAL A 27 -12.94 1.48 -5.65
C VAL A 27 -12.83 2.83 -6.35
N PHE A 28 -13.61 3.82 -5.92
CA PHE A 28 -13.61 5.14 -6.57
C PHE A 28 -12.32 5.92 -6.30
N ASN A 29 -11.77 5.84 -5.08
CA ASN A 29 -10.52 6.52 -4.72
C ASN A 29 -9.28 5.80 -5.28
N SER A 30 -9.34 4.48 -5.48
CA SER A 30 -8.24 3.71 -6.10
C SER A 30 -8.15 3.92 -7.61
N GLN A 31 -9.26 4.27 -8.27
CA GLN A 31 -9.27 4.60 -9.71
C GLN A 31 -8.55 5.92 -10.03
N GLU A 32 -8.43 6.84 -9.08
CA GLU A 32 -7.65 8.06 -9.24
C GLU A 32 -6.13 7.76 -9.28
N TYR A 33 -5.67 6.73 -8.56
CA TYR A 33 -4.26 6.30 -8.57
C TYR A 33 -3.83 5.58 -9.86
N GLU A 34 -4.74 4.86 -10.54
CA GLU A 34 -4.40 4.20 -11.81
C GLU A 34 -4.34 5.17 -13.00
N GLN A 35 -5.03 6.31 -12.93
CA GLN A 35 -4.99 7.32 -14.00
C GLN A 35 -3.71 8.17 -14.00
N GLU A 36 -3.04 8.36 -12.86
CA GLU A 36 -1.83 9.18 -12.76
C GLU A 36 -0.55 8.55 -13.34
N THR A 37 -0.56 7.26 -13.68
CA THR A 37 0.63 6.57 -14.20
C THR A 37 0.78 6.61 -15.74
N ASN A 38 -0.22 7.15 -16.47
CA ASN A 38 -0.23 7.08 -17.94
C ASN A 38 -0.07 8.41 -18.69
N ASP A 39 0.10 9.56 -18.04
CA ASP A 39 0.17 10.83 -18.77
C ASP A 39 1.28 11.79 -18.28
N ILE A 40 2.52 11.52 -18.69
CA ILE A 40 3.53 12.59 -18.75
C ILE A 40 3.29 13.38 -20.05
N THR A 41 2.44 14.41 -19.97
CA THR A 41 2.43 15.50 -20.95
C THR A 41 2.13 16.88 -20.31
N VAL A 42 3.20 17.55 -19.85
CA VAL A 42 3.49 19.00 -19.91
C VAL A 42 2.34 20.05 -19.87
N LYS A 43 2.30 20.81 -18.74
CA LYS A 43 2.00 22.25 -18.49
C LYS A 43 0.56 22.81 -18.59
N ARG A 44 0.06 23.39 -17.47
CA ARG A 44 -0.05 24.86 -17.17
C ARG A 44 -0.91 25.11 -15.91
N GLU A 45 -0.40 25.91 -14.97
CA GLU A 45 -1.12 26.62 -13.87
C GLU A 45 -1.96 27.80 -14.43
N PRO A 46 -2.68 28.59 -13.59
CA PRO A 46 -3.77 28.30 -12.66
C PRO A 46 -5.02 29.17 -13.00
N ASP A 47 -6.22 28.92 -12.45
CA ASP A 47 -7.28 29.96 -12.24
C ASP A 47 -8.50 29.38 -11.48
N GLY A 48 -8.85 29.97 -10.32
CA GLY A 48 -10.11 29.73 -9.58
C GLY A 48 -11.31 30.52 -10.17
N PRO A 49 -12.42 30.81 -9.45
CA PRO A 49 -12.74 30.56 -8.03
C PRO A 49 -14.19 30.05 -7.73
N GLY A 50 -14.43 29.57 -6.50
CA GLY A 50 -15.77 29.53 -5.86
C GLY A 50 -16.29 28.13 -5.46
N GLY A 51 -16.76 27.85 -4.24
CA GLY A 51 -17.01 28.72 -3.09
C GLY A 51 -17.36 27.96 -1.79
N MET A 52 -17.08 28.65 -0.68
CA MET A 52 -17.80 28.81 0.60
C MET A 52 -18.43 27.60 1.36
N VAL A 53 -17.80 27.29 2.52
CA VAL A 53 -18.32 27.00 3.90
C VAL A 53 -19.28 25.81 4.12
N ASP A 54 -19.32 25.05 5.22
CA ASP A 54 -18.90 25.20 6.62
C ASP A 54 -18.86 23.81 7.31
N ASN A 55 -18.02 23.71 8.34
CA ASN A 55 -18.22 23.00 9.61
C ASN A 55 -17.74 21.54 9.84
N SER A 56 -16.75 21.47 10.73
CA SER A 56 -16.60 20.51 11.85
C SER A 56 -16.40 19.03 11.52
N GLY A 57 -15.14 18.67 11.45
CA GLY A 57 -14.64 17.31 11.66
C GLY A 57 -13.12 17.39 11.59
N ASP A 58 -12.48 17.59 12.73
CA ASP A 58 -11.04 17.33 12.90
C ASP A 58 -10.83 15.81 12.79
N GLU A 59 -10.99 15.29 11.58
CA GLU A 59 -10.53 13.96 11.24
C GLU A 59 -9.15 14.19 10.64
N THR A 60 -8.13 14.15 11.50
CA THR A 60 -6.76 13.90 11.07
C THR A 60 -6.83 12.66 10.19
N VAL A 61 -6.84 12.85 8.87
CA VAL A 61 -6.72 11.78 7.88
C VAL A 61 -5.38 11.15 8.21
N GLY A 62 -5.41 10.08 9.01
CA GLY A 62 -4.22 9.34 9.35
C GLY A 62 -3.65 8.88 8.02
N GLU A 63 -2.46 9.35 7.67
CA GLU A 63 -1.73 8.81 6.53
C GLU A 63 -1.74 7.30 6.69
N GLU A 64 -2.40 6.58 5.78
CA GLU A 64 -2.38 5.12 5.79
C GLU A 64 -0.93 4.69 5.53
N VAL A 65 -0.22 4.36 6.62
CA VAL A 65 1.19 3.97 6.59
C VAL A 65 1.29 2.62 5.89
N ASN A 66 1.73 2.65 4.64
CA ASN A 66 1.95 1.45 3.84
C ASN A 66 3.34 0.85 4.14
N TYR A 67 3.35 -0.33 4.74
CA TYR A 67 4.59 -1.05 5.08
C TYR A 67 5.07 -1.96 3.95
N LYS A 68 6.39 -2.15 3.84
CA LYS A 68 7.04 -3.11 2.93
C LYS A 68 8.37 -3.59 3.50
N MET A 69 8.74 -4.84 3.24
CA MET A 69 10.08 -5.37 3.51
C MET A 69 10.95 -5.30 2.26
N THR A 70 12.12 -4.67 2.35
CA THR A 70 13.07 -4.54 1.24
C THR A 70 14.39 -5.24 1.59
N PHE A 71 14.87 -6.11 0.71
CA PHE A 71 16.08 -6.90 0.88
C PHE A 71 17.15 -6.41 -0.09
N VAL A 72 18.28 -5.95 0.43
CA VAL A 72 19.41 -5.51 -0.41
C VAL A 72 20.40 -6.65 -0.55
N VAL A 73 20.62 -7.10 -1.79
CA VAL A 73 21.54 -8.21 -2.09
C VAL A 73 22.87 -7.69 -2.61
N ASN A 74 23.98 -8.12 -2.02
CA ASN A 74 25.32 -7.85 -2.55
C ASN A 74 25.61 -8.73 -3.77
N THR A 75 25.42 -8.17 -4.97
CA THR A 75 25.61 -8.87 -6.25
C THR A 75 27.08 -9.15 -6.57
N SER A 76 28.04 -8.42 -5.97
CA SER A 76 29.47 -8.64 -6.14
C SER A 76 29.93 -10.02 -5.65
N LEU A 77 29.16 -10.67 -4.78
CA LEU A 77 29.42 -12.03 -4.28
C LEU A 77 29.12 -13.14 -5.30
N LYS A 78 28.54 -12.81 -6.48
CA LYS A 78 28.24 -13.74 -7.58
C LYS A 78 27.49 -15.00 -7.14
N MET A 79 26.56 -14.85 -6.21
CA MET A 79 25.72 -15.95 -5.75
C MET A 79 24.74 -16.37 -6.85
N GLY A 80 24.51 -17.67 -6.99
CA GLY A 80 23.44 -18.18 -7.86
C GLY A 80 22.04 -17.84 -7.31
N VAL A 81 21.04 -17.78 -8.20
CA VAL A 81 19.66 -17.39 -7.86
C VAL A 81 19.05 -18.16 -6.69
N GLY A 82 19.31 -19.46 -6.58
CA GLY A 82 18.82 -20.28 -5.46
C GLY A 82 19.46 -19.91 -4.13
N LYS A 83 20.74 -19.52 -4.12
CA LYS A 83 21.44 -19.06 -2.91
C LYS A 83 20.95 -17.67 -2.51
N ILE A 84 20.72 -16.79 -3.48
CA ILE A 84 20.11 -15.47 -3.23
C ILE A 84 18.73 -15.65 -2.59
N ALA A 85 17.86 -16.47 -3.19
CA ALA A 85 16.52 -16.74 -2.67
C ALA A 85 16.53 -17.28 -1.24
N ALA A 86 17.42 -18.24 -0.95
CA ALA A 86 17.57 -18.77 0.40
C ALA A 86 18.01 -17.70 1.41
N GLN A 87 18.99 -16.86 1.05
CA GLN A 87 19.47 -15.80 1.94
C GLN A 87 18.40 -14.72 2.19
N VAL A 88 17.66 -14.32 1.16
CA VAL A 88 16.52 -13.41 1.29
C VAL A 88 15.45 -14.01 2.20
N ALA A 89 15.11 -15.30 2.03
CA ALA A 89 14.15 -15.97 2.90
C ALA A 89 14.60 -16.00 4.36
N HIS A 90 15.88 -16.26 4.61
CA HIS A 90 16.47 -16.18 5.96
C HIS A 90 16.41 -14.76 6.53
N ALA A 91 16.73 -13.74 5.74
CA ALA A 91 16.66 -12.35 6.15
C ALA A 91 15.22 -11.92 6.47
N CYS A 92 14.23 -12.36 5.68
CA CYS A 92 12.82 -12.08 5.91
C CYS A 92 12.35 -12.64 7.25
N LEU A 93 12.65 -13.91 7.52
CA LEU A 93 12.29 -14.56 8.78
C LEU A 93 13.04 -13.93 9.97
N GLY A 94 14.30 -13.56 9.78
CA GLY A 94 15.11 -12.87 10.78
C GLY A 94 14.49 -11.53 11.18
N LEU A 95 14.18 -10.68 10.20
CA LEU A 95 13.55 -9.38 10.43
C LEU A 95 12.18 -9.51 11.10
N TYR A 96 11.36 -10.47 10.66
CA TYR A 96 10.05 -10.72 11.27
C TYR A 96 10.18 -11.03 12.77
N ARG A 97 11.10 -11.93 13.13
CA ARG A 97 11.37 -12.28 14.54
C ARG A 97 11.93 -11.11 15.33
N GLU A 98 12.87 -10.37 14.74
CA GLU A 98 13.46 -9.18 15.36
C GLU A 98 12.39 -8.10 15.65
N MET A 99 11.43 -7.90 14.75
CA MET A 99 10.33 -6.96 14.99
C MET A 99 9.40 -7.39 16.11
N LEU A 100 9.12 -8.70 16.25
CA LEU A 100 8.40 -9.24 17.41
C LEU A 100 9.17 -9.00 18.71
N GLU A 101 10.48 -9.26 18.73
CA GLU A 101 11.34 -8.99 19.89
C GLU A 101 11.41 -7.50 20.25
N GLN A 102 11.25 -6.61 19.27
CA GLN A 102 11.17 -5.16 19.46
C GLN A 102 9.77 -4.64 19.84
N ASN A 103 8.79 -5.52 20.06
CA ASN A 103 7.39 -5.16 20.33
C ASN A 103 6.73 -4.31 19.22
N LYS A 104 7.11 -4.52 17.95
CA LYS A 104 6.52 -3.85 16.78
C LYS A 104 5.40 -4.66 16.14
N GLU A 105 4.56 -5.27 16.96
CA GLU A 105 3.48 -6.15 16.51
C GLU A 105 2.42 -5.41 15.68
N GLU A 106 2.17 -4.13 15.99
CA GLU A 106 1.22 -3.30 15.23
C GLU A 106 1.72 -2.98 13.81
N ASP A 107 3.01 -2.68 13.66
CA ASP A 107 3.66 -2.47 12.36
C ASP A 107 3.63 -3.75 11.52
N LEU A 108 3.96 -4.90 12.15
CA LEU A 108 3.90 -6.20 11.50
C LEU A 108 2.47 -6.57 11.09
N SER A 109 1.49 -6.35 11.95
CA SER A 109 0.08 -6.62 11.65
C SER A 109 -0.39 -5.78 10.46
N SER A 110 0.04 -4.51 10.39
CA SER A 110 -0.29 -3.62 9.28
C SER A 110 0.38 -4.08 7.97
N TRP A 111 1.62 -4.57 8.04
CA TRP A 111 2.31 -5.16 6.89
C TRP A 111 1.65 -6.47 6.42
N GLU A 112 1.21 -7.33 7.34
CA GLU A 112 0.50 -8.58 7.03
C GLU A 112 -0.85 -8.31 6.37
N TYR A 113 -1.60 -7.37 6.94
CA TYR A 113 -2.90 -6.93 6.42
C TYR A 113 -2.79 -6.35 5.00
N THR A 114 -1.65 -5.72 4.67
CA THR A 114 -1.36 -5.16 3.33
C THR A 114 -0.71 -6.16 2.37
N GLY A 115 -0.81 -7.45 2.65
CA GLY A 115 -0.39 -8.54 1.75
C GLY A 115 1.10 -8.88 1.84
N GLU A 116 1.75 -8.49 2.95
CA GLU A 116 3.13 -8.83 3.26
C GLU A 116 4.13 -8.50 2.14
N LYS A 117 4.06 -7.28 1.60
CA LYS A 117 4.86 -6.87 0.42
C LYS A 117 6.36 -7.02 0.66
N LYS A 118 7.05 -7.72 -0.26
CA LYS A 118 8.49 -8.02 -0.23
C LYS A 118 9.16 -7.57 -1.55
N LEU A 119 10.32 -6.92 -1.47
CA LEU A 119 11.10 -6.42 -2.62
C LEU A 119 12.57 -6.84 -2.46
N CYS A 120 13.22 -7.35 -3.51
CA CYS A 120 14.61 -7.84 -3.50
C CYS A 120 15.42 -7.26 -4.65
#